data_AF-A0A950JB06-F1
#
_entry.id   AF-A0A950JB06-F1
#
_cell.length_a   1.000
_cell.length_b   1.000
_cell.length_c   1.000
_cell.angle_alpha   90.00
_cell.angle_beta   90.00
_cell.angle_gamma   90.00
#
_symmetry.space_group_name_H-M   'P 1'
#
loop_
_entity.id
_entity.type
_entity.pdbx_description
1 polymer ?
#
loop_
_entity_poly.entity_id
_entity_poly.type
_entity_poly.pdbx_seq_one_letter_code
_entity_poly.pdbx_strand_id
1 'polypeptide(L)'
;MNESGFALFDTAIGRCAIAWGERGLLGVQLPEGDTARTRARMRRRFPAARESSPPADVRRAIEGIVALIAGEAIDFSAVALDMEGLPAFHRRVYEVARAISCGATLTYGDIAKRLGVPGEAREVGEALGKNPFPIIVPCHRVLAAGGKLGGFSAPGGVATKRRLLAIEGARATTGPDLFDRMAAVK
;
A
#
# COMPACT_ATOMS: atom_id res chain seq x y z
N MET A 1 -1.62 18.95 21.67
CA MET A 1 -1.79 17.51 21.40
C MET A 1 -2.52 17.40 20.08
N ASN A 2 -1.92 16.81 19.05
CA ASN A 2 -2.62 16.58 17.79
C ASN A 2 -3.58 15.42 18.03
N GLU A 3 -4.88 15.70 18.00
CA GLU A 3 -5.90 14.69 18.22
C GLU A 3 -5.81 13.59 17.13
N SER A 4 -5.78 12.32 17.57
CA SER A 4 -5.82 11.19 16.65
C SER A 4 -7.15 11.16 15.90
N GLY A 5 -7.11 10.99 14.59
CA GLY A 5 -8.30 11.02 13.77
C GLY A 5 -8.19 10.17 12.52
N PHE A 6 -9.29 10.07 11.80
CA PHE A 6 -9.30 9.54 10.44
C PHE A 6 -10.22 10.37 9.55
N ALA A 7 -9.98 10.29 8.24
CA ALA A 7 -10.82 10.95 7.23
C ALA A 7 -10.99 10.03 6.03
N LEU A 8 -12.16 10.11 5.39
CA LEU A 8 -12.42 9.49 4.09
C LEU A 8 -12.22 10.52 2.98
N PHE A 9 -11.67 10.09 1.85
CA PHE A 9 -11.42 10.95 0.70
C PHE A 9 -11.64 10.18 -0.61
N ASP A 10 -11.99 10.91 -1.65
CA ASP A 10 -12.33 10.32 -2.95
C ASP A 10 -11.08 10.17 -3.82
N THR A 11 -11.02 9.09 -4.60
CA THR A 11 -9.95 8.79 -5.57
C THR A 11 -10.56 8.14 -6.81
N ALA A 12 -9.83 8.07 -7.92
CA ALA A 12 -10.30 7.42 -9.15
C ALA A 12 -10.53 5.90 -9.03
N ILE A 13 -10.06 5.27 -7.93
CA ILE A 13 -10.31 3.84 -7.64
C ILE A 13 -11.42 3.62 -6.61
N GLY A 14 -12.04 4.70 -6.11
CA GLY A 14 -13.11 4.68 -5.09
C GLY A 14 -12.74 5.44 -3.82
N ARG A 15 -13.59 5.33 -2.79
CA ARG A 15 -13.42 6.07 -1.55
C ARG A 15 -12.42 5.40 -0.60
N CYS A 16 -11.30 6.07 -0.40
CA CYS A 16 -10.21 5.67 0.49
C CYS A 16 -10.39 6.30 1.88
N ALA A 17 -9.56 5.87 2.83
CA ALA A 17 -9.44 6.53 4.12
C ALA A 17 -8.01 6.54 4.64
N ILE A 18 -7.71 7.49 5.51
CA ILE A 18 -6.40 7.67 6.16
C ILE A 18 -6.61 7.94 7.66
N ALA A 19 -5.79 7.34 8.50
CA ALA A 19 -5.77 7.59 9.95
C ALA A 19 -4.41 8.15 10.37
N TRP A 20 -4.43 9.01 11.39
CA TRP A 20 -3.26 9.66 11.97
C TRP A 20 -3.33 9.66 13.50
N GLY A 21 -2.15 9.72 14.11
CA GLY A 21 -1.95 9.93 15.54
C GLY A 21 -0.92 11.03 15.76
N GLU A 22 -0.41 11.14 16.98
CA GLU A 22 0.53 12.20 17.35
C GLU A 22 1.88 12.12 16.63
N ARG A 23 2.33 10.90 16.28
CA ARG A 23 3.64 10.63 15.66
C ARG A 23 3.61 10.57 14.12
N GLY A 24 2.43 10.64 13.50
CA GLY A 24 2.27 10.52 12.05
C GLY A 24 1.10 9.64 11.65
N LEU A 25 1.14 9.12 10.42
CA LEU A 25 0.08 8.27 9.89
C LEU A 25 0.06 6.91 10.57
N LEU A 26 -1.13 6.44 10.93
CA LEU A 26 -1.39 5.12 11.51
C LEU A 26 -1.79 4.10 10.44
N GLY A 27 -2.34 4.55 9.31
CA GLY A 27 -2.65 3.68 8.20
C GLY A 27 -3.44 4.33 7.07
N VAL A 28 -3.41 3.66 5.92
CA VAL A 28 -4.22 3.97 4.75
C VAL A 28 -5.13 2.77 4.47
N GLN A 29 -6.33 3.05 4.01
CA GLN A 29 -7.34 2.08 3.63
C GLN A 29 -7.79 2.35 2.21
N LEU A 30 -7.51 1.39 1.32
CA LEU A 30 -8.07 1.37 -0.03
C LEU A 30 -9.58 1.03 0.01
N PRO A 31 -10.33 1.34 -1.05
CA PRO A 31 -11.79 1.26 -1.04
C PRO A 31 -12.31 -0.16 -0.76
N GLU A 32 -13.34 -0.29 0.08
CA GLU A 32 -13.98 -1.58 0.40
C GLU A 32 -15.40 -1.69 -0.16
N GLY A 33 -15.55 -1.67 -1.49
CA GLY A 33 -16.86 -1.81 -2.17
C GLY A 33 -17.75 -0.57 -2.05
N ASP A 34 -17.99 -0.08 -0.83
CA ASP A 34 -18.74 1.15 -0.56
C ASP A 34 -18.13 1.98 0.58
N THR A 35 -18.59 3.23 0.71
CA THR A 35 -18.13 4.19 1.72
C THR A 35 -18.38 3.73 3.16
N ALA A 36 -19.52 3.08 3.42
CA ALA A 36 -19.89 2.64 4.76
C ALA A 36 -18.96 1.52 5.24
N ARG A 37 -18.60 0.58 4.36
CA ARG A 37 -17.62 -0.47 4.62
C ARG A 37 -16.22 0.08 4.85
N THR A 38 -15.76 1.02 4.01
CA THR A 38 -14.47 1.70 4.23
C THR A 38 -14.45 2.38 5.61
N ARG A 39 -15.51 3.11 5.99
CA ARG A 39 -15.63 3.74 7.31
C ARG A 39 -15.67 2.72 8.45
N ALA A 40 -16.44 1.65 8.31
CA ALA A 40 -16.53 0.59 9.32
C ALA A 40 -15.17 -0.09 9.53
N ARG A 41 -14.39 -0.30 8.46
CA ARG A 41 -13.03 -0.81 8.54
C ARG A 41 -12.11 0.11 9.34
N MET A 42 -12.20 1.42 9.13
CA MET A 42 -11.41 2.39 9.89
C MET A 42 -11.76 2.36 11.38
N ARG A 43 -13.05 2.37 11.73
CA ARG A 43 -13.51 2.28 13.12
C ARG A 43 -13.05 0.98 13.81
N ARG A 44 -12.98 -0.12 13.06
CA ARG A 44 -12.45 -1.40 13.58
C ARG A 44 -10.94 -1.39 13.77
N ARG A 45 -10.18 -0.83 12.81
CA ARG A 45 -8.71 -0.79 12.85
C ARG A 45 -8.19 0.23 13.88
N PHE A 46 -8.91 1.34 14.05
CA PHE A 46 -8.50 2.48 14.87
C PHE A 46 -9.66 2.93 15.78
N PRO A 47 -10.04 2.12 16.79
CA PRO A 47 -11.23 2.36 17.60
C PRO A 47 -11.19 3.66 18.42
N ALA A 48 -9.99 4.17 18.71
CA ALA A 48 -9.79 5.44 19.42
C ALA A 48 -9.84 6.67 18.48
N ALA A 49 -9.70 6.49 17.17
CA ALA A 49 -9.65 7.60 16.22
C ALA A 49 -11.07 8.08 15.86
N ARG A 50 -11.26 9.40 15.85
CA ARG A 50 -12.53 10.04 15.45
C ARG A 50 -12.47 10.51 14.00
N GLU A 51 -13.60 10.37 13.30
CA GLU A 51 -13.74 10.95 11.97
C GLU A 51 -13.72 12.47 12.09
N SER A 52 -12.75 13.12 11.47
CA SER A 52 -12.51 14.57 11.62
C SER A 52 -11.79 15.15 10.40
N SER A 53 -11.70 16.47 10.34
CA SER A 53 -10.93 17.14 9.29
C SER A 53 -9.43 16.85 9.47
N PRO A 54 -8.74 16.36 8.42
CA PRO A 54 -7.32 16.02 8.52
C PRO A 54 -6.45 17.27 8.76
N PRO A 55 -5.39 17.18 9.59
CA PRO A 55 -4.40 18.24 9.74
C PRO A 55 -3.59 18.45 8.45
N ALA A 56 -2.79 19.52 8.39
CA ALA A 56 -2.15 19.98 7.14
C ALA A 56 -1.20 18.96 6.51
N ASP A 57 -0.43 18.24 7.32
CA ASP A 57 0.45 17.15 6.90
C ASP A 57 -0.32 15.95 6.34
N VAL A 58 -1.42 15.56 6.98
CA VAL A 58 -2.30 14.50 6.48
C VAL A 58 -3.01 14.92 5.20
N ARG A 59 -3.43 16.18 5.06
CA ARG A 59 -3.99 16.71 3.80
C ARG A 59 -3.00 16.60 2.64
N ARG A 60 -1.74 16.96 2.84
CA ARG A 60 -0.70 16.78 1.82
C ARG A 60 -0.52 15.31 1.43
N ALA A 61 -0.59 14.38 2.40
CA ALA A 61 -0.54 12.95 2.09
C ALA A 61 -1.77 12.49 1.29
N ILE A 62 -2.97 13.00 1.60
CA ILE A 62 -4.20 12.74 0.83
C ILE A 62 -4.05 13.24 -0.61
N GLU A 63 -3.63 14.50 -0.78
CA GLU A 63 -3.41 15.13 -2.09
C GLU A 63 -2.41 14.31 -2.92
N GLY A 64 -1.30 13.90 -2.32
CA GLY A 64 -0.32 13.03 -2.97
C GLY A 64 -0.89 11.67 -3.37
N ILE A 65 -1.71 11.03 -2.53
CA ILE A 65 -2.37 9.75 -2.88
C ILE A 65 -3.32 9.94 -4.06
N VAL A 66 -4.11 11.02 -4.06
CA VAL A 66 -5.03 11.34 -5.14
C VAL A 66 -4.27 11.57 -6.44
N ALA A 67 -3.21 12.37 -6.43
CA ALA A 67 -2.37 12.66 -7.58
C ALA A 67 -1.68 11.40 -8.13
N LEU A 68 -1.12 10.54 -7.25
CA LEU A 68 -0.53 9.27 -7.68
C LEU A 68 -1.56 8.38 -8.37
N ILE A 69 -2.77 8.27 -7.81
CA ILE A 69 -3.85 7.47 -8.40
C ILE A 69 -4.33 8.07 -9.74
N ALA A 70 -4.14 9.38 -9.95
CA ALA A 70 -4.39 10.05 -11.22
C ALA A 70 -3.25 9.89 -12.25
N GLY A 71 -2.13 9.26 -11.88
CA GLY A 71 -0.99 8.99 -12.76
C GLY A 71 0.20 9.92 -12.57
N GLU A 72 0.19 10.79 -11.56
CA GLU A 72 1.33 11.67 -11.27
C GLU A 72 2.42 10.94 -10.47
N ALA A 73 3.68 11.25 -10.74
CA ALA A 73 4.79 10.71 -9.97
C ALA A 73 4.94 11.49 -8.64
N ILE A 74 4.57 10.85 -7.53
CA ILE A 74 4.61 11.44 -6.19
C ILE A 74 5.67 10.74 -5.33
N ASP A 75 6.47 11.53 -4.63
CA ASP A 75 7.37 11.06 -3.57
C ASP A 75 6.71 11.21 -2.20
N PHE A 76 6.63 10.10 -1.46
CA PHE A 76 6.10 10.05 -0.10
C PHE A 76 7.19 9.90 0.97
N SER A 77 8.47 10.06 0.62
CA SER A 77 9.62 9.93 1.55
C SER A 77 9.48 10.85 2.78
N ALA A 78 8.94 12.06 2.59
CA ALA A 78 8.75 13.05 3.66
C ALA A 78 7.53 12.78 4.57
N VAL A 79 6.67 11.80 4.24
CA VAL A 79 5.48 11.51 5.06
C VAL A 79 5.89 10.73 6.30
N ALA A 80 5.54 11.24 7.48
CA ALA A 80 5.78 10.59 8.75
C ALA A 80 4.82 9.40 8.95
N LEU A 81 5.39 8.22 9.19
CA LEU A 81 4.65 6.99 9.47
C LEU A 81 4.87 6.61 10.93
N ASP A 82 3.79 6.42 11.67
CA ASP A 82 3.86 5.87 13.02
C ASP A 82 4.02 4.35 12.95
N MET A 83 5.28 3.91 12.97
CA MET A 83 5.65 2.49 12.96
C MET A 83 5.87 1.92 14.37
N GLU A 84 5.49 2.64 15.42
CA GLU A 84 5.57 2.13 16.78
C GLU A 84 4.69 0.89 16.95
N GLY A 85 5.18 -0.10 17.71
CA GLY A 85 4.50 -1.38 17.87
C GLY A 85 4.58 -2.35 16.68
N LEU A 86 5.08 -1.93 15.51
CA LEU A 86 5.33 -2.84 14.39
C LEU A 86 6.58 -3.69 14.61
N PRO A 87 6.62 -4.97 14.19
CA PRO A 87 7.82 -5.78 14.26
C PRO A 87 9.01 -5.10 13.59
N ALA A 88 10.19 -5.16 14.20
CA ALA A 88 11.38 -4.47 13.70
C ALA A 88 11.72 -4.88 12.26
N PHE A 89 11.53 -6.16 11.90
CA PHE A 89 11.72 -6.64 10.54
C PHE A 89 10.77 -5.96 9.54
N HIS A 90 9.49 -5.80 9.90
CA HIS A 90 8.50 -5.17 9.02
C HIS A 90 8.86 -3.71 8.75
N ARG A 91 9.29 -2.97 9.78
CA ARG A 91 9.75 -1.58 9.62
C ARG A 91 10.86 -1.49 8.58
N ARG A 92 11.89 -2.33 8.68
CA ARG A 92 12.98 -2.34 7.70
C ARG A 92 12.50 -2.69 6.29
N VAL A 93 11.59 -3.65 6.15
CA VAL A 93 10.96 -4.00 4.86
C VAL A 93 10.22 -2.79 4.27
N TYR A 94 9.47 -2.06 5.10
CA TYR A 94 8.71 -0.88 4.66
C TYR A 94 9.64 0.26 4.22
N GLU A 95 10.73 0.52 4.95
CA GLU A 95 11.71 1.53 4.54
C GLU A 95 12.35 1.19 3.18
N VAL A 96 12.74 -0.06 2.95
CA VAL A 96 13.26 -0.47 1.63
C VAL A 96 12.21 -0.33 0.54
N ALA A 97 10.95 -0.68 0.82
CA ALA A 97 9.86 -0.54 -0.14
C ALA A 97 9.56 0.93 -0.48
N ARG A 98 9.64 1.85 0.49
CA ARG A 98 9.44 3.29 0.27
C ARG A 98 10.48 3.91 -0.66
N ALA A 99 11.67 3.35 -0.72
CA ALA A 99 12.73 3.79 -1.63
C ALA A 99 12.52 3.37 -3.09
N ILE A 100 11.47 2.58 -3.41
CA ILE A 100 11.16 2.19 -4.78
C ILE A 100 10.42 3.35 -5.46
N SER A 101 11.04 3.99 -6.45
CA SER A 101 10.46 5.09 -7.21
C SER A 101 9.18 4.69 -7.98
N CYS A 102 8.33 5.68 -8.28
CA CYS A 102 7.16 5.50 -9.14
C CYS A 102 7.59 4.90 -10.49
N GLY A 103 6.85 3.89 -10.99
CA GLY A 103 7.14 3.20 -12.25
C GLY A 103 8.24 2.13 -12.16
N ALA A 104 8.99 2.08 -11.06
CA ALA A 104 10.00 1.04 -10.81
C ALA A 104 9.42 -0.11 -9.99
N THR A 105 10.06 -1.28 -10.09
CA THR A 105 9.70 -2.46 -9.30
C THR A 105 10.92 -3.17 -8.74
N LEU A 106 10.72 -3.92 -7.66
CA LEU A 106 11.69 -4.87 -7.11
C LEU A 106 11.02 -6.22 -6.90
N THR A 107 11.80 -7.29 -6.82
CA THR A 107 11.27 -8.56 -6.34
C THR A 107 11.35 -8.65 -4.80
N TYR A 108 10.56 -9.55 -4.21
CA TYR A 108 10.71 -9.88 -2.78
C TYR A 108 12.15 -10.31 -2.43
N GLY A 109 12.81 -11.03 -3.35
CA GLY A 109 14.20 -11.43 -3.20
C GLY A 109 15.18 -10.26 -3.24
N ASP A 110 14.91 -9.23 -4.04
CA ASP A 110 15.75 -8.02 -4.08
C ASP A 110 15.68 -7.24 -2.77
N ILE A 111 14.48 -7.14 -2.18
CA ILE A 111 14.31 -6.53 -0.85
C ILE A 111 15.04 -7.35 0.22
N ALA A 112 14.89 -8.68 0.21
CA ALA A 112 15.58 -9.56 1.15
C ALA A 112 17.11 -9.41 1.08
N LYS A 113 17.67 -9.32 -0.14
CA LYS A 113 19.09 -9.04 -0.38
C LYS A 113 19.51 -7.68 0.19
N ARG A 114 18.74 -6.61 -0.06
CA ARG A 114 19.01 -5.26 0.48
C ARG A 114 18.98 -5.22 2.01
N LEU A 115 18.20 -6.09 2.63
CA LEU A 115 18.11 -6.23 4.09
C LEU A 115 19.21 -7.11 4.70
N GLY A 116 20.12 -7.66 3.90
CA GLY A 116 21.18 -8.55 4.38
C GLY A 116 20.68 -9.93 4.80
N VAL A 117 19.47 -10.32 4.37
CA VAL A 117 18.85 -11.62 4.67
C VAL A 117 18.49 -12.36 3.38
N PRO A 118 19.46 -12.65 2.50
CA PRO A 118 19.18 -13.37 1.26
C PRO A 118 18.53 -14.73 1.56
N GLY A 119 17.42 -15.04 0.88
CA GLY A 119 16.63 -16.25 1.10
C GLY A 119 15.28 -16.00 1.78
N GLU A 120 15.14 -14.91 2.55
CA GLU A 120 13.94 -14.57 3.34
C GLU A 120 12.86 -13.84 2.51
N ALA A 121 12.71 -14.19 1.23
CA ALA A 121 11.77 -13.52 0.33
C ALA A 121 10.30 -13.72 0.76
N ARG A 122 9.99 -14.86 1.38
CA ARG A 122 8.64 -15.18 1.87
C ARG A 122 8.28 -14.28 3.05
N GLU A 123 9.21 -14.09 3.97
CA GLU A 123 9.10 -13.27 5.17
C GLU A 123 8.91 -11.79 4.78
N VAL A 124 9.63 -11.32 3.75
CA VAL A 124 9.38 -10.01 3.15
C VAL A 124 7.94 -9.91 2.60
N GLY A 125 7.47 -10.94 1.90
CA GLY A 125 6.10 -11.02 1.39
C GLY A 125 5.04 -10.95 2.50
N GLU A 126 5.26 -11.67 3.60
CA GLU A 126 4.39 -11.64 4.79
C GLU A 126 4.37 -10.26 5.46
N ALA A 127 5.53 -9.60 5.58
CA ALA A 127 5.62 -8.24 6.09
C ALA A 127 4.84 -7.25 5.21
N LEU A 128 5.02 -7.30 3.90
CA LEU A 128 4.31 -6.45 2.94
C LEU A 128 2.81 -6.75 2.86
N GLY A 129 2.40 -8.01 3.08
CA GLY A 129 1.00 -8.39 3.19
C GLY A 129 0.30 -7.80 4.42
N LYS A 130 1.07 -7.43 5.45
CA LYS A 130 0.61 -6.75 6.67
C LYS A 130 0.81 -5.24 6.64
N ASN A 131 1.22 -4.66 5.50
CA ASN A 131 1.47 -3.23 5.35
C ASN A 131 0.22 -2.40 5.71
N PRO A 132 0.26 -1.58 6.77
CA PRO A 132 -0.87 -0.74 7.15
C PRO A 132 -0.95 0.55 6.33
N PHE A 133 0.08 0.87 5.53
CA PHE A 133 0.26 2.11 4.77
C PHE A 133 0.31 1.85 3.24
N PRO A 134 -0.67 1.18 2.61
CA PRO A 134 -0.66 1.00 1.16
C PRO A 134 -0.51 2.36 0.44
N ILE A 135 0.04 2.33 -0.78
CA ILE A 135 0.42 3.51 -1.58
C ILE A 135 1.67 4.23 -1.04
N ILE A 136 1.65 4.66 0.22
CA ILE A 136 2.77 5.37 0.86
C ILE A 136 3.97 4.44 1.07
N VAL A 137 3.71 3.24 1.58
CA VAL A 137 4.60 2.08 1.45
C VAL A 137 4.10 1.30 0.22
N PRO A 138 4.80 1.40 -0.92
CA PRO A 138 4.26 0.96 -2.21
C PRO A 138 4.43 -0.55 -2.41
N CYS A 139 3.75 -1.36 -1.60
CA CYS A 139 3.83 -2.82 -1.69
C CYS A 139 3.33 -3.39 -3.03
N HIS A 140 2.58 -2.61 -3.82
CA HIS A 140 2.21 -2.97 -5.20
C HIS A 140 3.41 -2.98 -6.16
N ARG A 141 4.47 -2.23 -5.88
CA ARG A 141 5.73 -2.19 -6.66
C ARG A 141 6.64 -3.42 -6.41
N VAL A 142 6.26 -4.31 -5.50
CA VAL A 142 7.04 -5.50 -5.16
C VAL A 142 6.46 -6.73 -5.83
N LEU A 143 7.25 -7.41 -6.66
CA LEU A 143 6.82 -8.51 -7.52
C LEU A 143 7.42 -9.85 -7.07
N ALA A 144 6.84 -10.95 -7.57
CA ALA A 144 7.44 -12.27 -7.42
C ALA A 144 8.66 -12.42 -8.34
N ALA A 145 9.43 -13.50 -8.15
CA ALA A 145 10.57 -13.81 -9.01
C ALA A 145 10.18 -13.81 -10.50
N GLY A 146 11.07 -13.27 -11.34
CA GLY A 146 10.83 -13.12 -12.78
C GLY A 146 9.85 -12.00 -13.15
N GLY A 147 9.50 -11.10 -12.22
CA GLY A 147 8.62 -9.95 -12.48
C GLY A 147 7.12 -10.29 -12.47
N LYS A 148 6.76 -11.48 -11.99
CA LYS A 148 5.36 -11.94 -11.97
C LYS A 148 4.55 -11.20 -10.91
N LEU A 149 3.26 -11.04 -11.17
CA LEU A 149 2.33 -10.57 -10.13
C LEU A 149 2.26 -11.60 -9.00
N GLY A 150 2.79 -11.25 -7.83
CA GLY A 150 2.55 -11.97 -6.60
C GLY A 150 1.22 -11.55 -5.95
N GLY A 151 0.91 -12.13 -4.79
CA GLY A 151 -0.26 -11.74 -3.99
C GLY A 151 -0.30 -10.25 -3.63
N PHE A 152 -1.50 -9.77 -3.32
CA PHE A 152 -1.73 -8.41 -2.82
C PHE A 152 -2.85 -8.45 -1.79
N SER A 153 -2.55 -8.06 -0.55
CA SER A 153 -3.47 -8.21 0.58
C SER A 153 -4.48 -7.06 0.73
N ALA A 154 -4.37 -6.00 -0.08
CA ALA A 154 -5.32 -4.92 -0.06
C ALA A 154 -6.66 -5.32 -0.71
N PRO A 155 -7.77 -4.62 -0.38
CA PRO A 155 -9.06 -4.82 -1.05
C PRO A 155 -8.91 -4.83 -2.58
N GLY A 156 -9.62 -5.76 -3.24
CA GLY A 156 -9.52 -5.96 -4.69
C GLY A 156 -8.26 -6.72 -5.16
N GLY A 157 -7.38 -7.14 -4.25
CA GLY A 157 -6.33 -8.12 -4.50
C GLY A 157 -5.42 -7.80 -5.69
N VAL A 158 -5.02 -8.84 -6.42
CA VAL A 158 -4.09 -8.74 -7.56
C VAL A 158 -4.61 -7.76 -8.64
N ALA A 159 -5.92 -7.64 -8.82
CA ALA A 159 -6.50 -6.68 -9.77
C ALA A 159 -6.17 -5.23 -9.40
N THR A 160 -6.23 -4.88 -8.11
CA THR A 160 -5.85 -3.54 -7.63
C THR A 160 -4.36 -3.29 -7.80
N LYS A 161 -3.51 -4.28 -7.51
CA LYS A 161 -2.06 -4.19 -7.74
C LYS A 161 -1.74 -3.93 -9.22
N ARG A 162 -2.36 -4.68 -10.13
CA ARG A 162 -2.19 -4.52 -11.58
C ARG A 162 -2.62 -3.12 -12.03
N ARG A 163 -3.75 -2.62 -11.52
CA ARG A 163 -4.24 -1.26 -11.82
C ARG A 163 -3.26 -0.18 -11.34
N LEU A 164 -2.74 -0.29 -10.12
CA LEU A 164 -1.77 0.67 -9.58
C LEU A 164 -0.45 0.66 -10.38
N LEU A 165 0.07 -0.53 -10.72
CA LEU A 165 1.26 -0.63 -11.58
C LEU A 165 1.02 0.01 -12.96
N ALA A 166 -0.16 -0.20 -13.55
CA ALA A 166 -0.51 0.39 -14.83
C ALA A 166 -0.62 1.92 -14.77
N ILE A 167 -1.20 2.47 -13.69
CA ILE A 167 -1.27 3.92 -13.44
C ILE A 167 0.14 4.52 -13.39
N GLU A 168 1.09 3.83 -12.75
CA GLU A 168 2.48 4.28 -12.64
C GLU A 168 3.34 3.99 -13.87
N GLY A 169 2.79 3.35 -14.92
CA GLY A 169 3.54 2.94 -16.11
C GLY A 169 4.52 1.77 -15.87
N ALA A 170 4.43 1.07 -14.74
CA ALA A 170 5.27 -0.07 -14.41
C ALA A 170 4.80 -1.35 -15.14
N ARG A 171 5.73 -2.11 -15.71
CA ARG A 171 5.45 -3.39 -16.37
C ARG A 171 5.65 -4.56 -15.41
N ALA A 172 4.63 -5.39 -15.23
CA ALA A 172 4.77 -6.73 -14.64
C ALA A 172 4.77 -7.77 -15.76
N THR A 173 5.54 -8.85 -15.62
CA THR A 173 5.44 -9.99 -16.55
C THR A 173 4.15 -10.74 -16.23
N THR A 174 3.15 -10.61 -17.09
CA THR A 174 2.01 -11.52 -17.12
C THR A 174 2.51 -12.85 -17.66
N GLY A 175 2.94 -13.76 -16.78
CA GLY A 175 2.81 -15.18 -17.08
C GLY A 175 1.32 -15.51 -17.21
N PRO A 176 0.93 -16.54 -17.99
CA PRO A 176 -0.48 -16.94 -18.05
C PRO A 176 -0.97 -17.16 -16.62
N ASP A 177 -2.05 -16.46 -16.23
CA ASP A 177 -2.66 -16.68 -14.93
C ASP A 177 -3.01 -18.17 -14.84
N LEU A 178 -2.68 -18.83 -13.73
CA LEU A 178 -3.10 -20.21 -13.50
C LEU A 178 -4.64 -20.34 -13.60
N PHE A 179 -5.35 -19.22 -13.38
CA PHE A 179 -6.79 -19.06 -13.56
C PHE A 179 -7.23 -18.78 -15.01
N ASP A 180 -6.37 -18.28 -15.89
CA ASP A 180 -6.69 -18.13 -17.33
C ASP A 180 -6.71 -19.49 -18.04
N ARG A 181 -6.00 -20.50 -17.51
CA ARG A 181 -5.97 -21.86 -18.07
C ARG A 181 -7.25 -22.67 -17.84
N MET A 182 -8.18 -22.20 -17.01
CA MET A 182 -9.49 -22.86 -16.82
C MET A 182 -10.58 -22.31 -17.76
N ALA A 183 -10.32 -21.21 -18.47
CA ALA A 183 -11.26 -20.62 -19.43
C ALA A 183 -10.98 -21.02 -20.90
N ALA A 184 -9.88 -21.73 -21.16
CA ALA A 184 -9.42 -22.09 -22.51
C ALA A 184 -9.50 -23.61 -22.80
N VAL A 185 -10.47 -24.31 -22.20
CA VAL A 185 -10.90 -25.63 -22.67
C VAL A 185 -12.38 -25.53 -23.00
N LYS A 186 -12.65 -25.30 -24.29
CA LYS A 186 -13.91 -25.65 -24.95
C LYS A 186 -13.61 -26.74 -25.95
#